data_AF-A0A537ANG7-F1
#
_entry.id   AF-A0A537ANG7-F1
#
_cell.length_a   1.000
_cell.length_b   1.000
_cell.length_c   1.000
_cell.angle_alpha   90.00
_cell.angle_beta   90.00
_cell.angle_gamma   90.00
#
_symmetry.space_group_name_H-M   'P 1'
#
loop_
_entity.id
_entity.type
_entity.pdbx_description
1 polymer ?
#
loop_
_entity_poly.entity_id
_entity_poly.type
_entity_poly.pdbx_seq_one_letter_code
_entity_poly.pdbx_strand_id
1 'polypeptide(L)'
;MDHRWAYDDSGIWRRSNQRILMDSLIGGEVLCGLWEGGQTRFGNTCWRAIDSSLIASASAQVLKYVFTRARPIQRNDPNAWFQGGSHYSFPSGEVAAVSSIVTPFVFEYRNQQPGVWALEALPLYDAIARMKVQAHWQTDVLAGLAIGTAAGYYAHQRDSPLVLSVMPHAILVGLRRRF
;
A
#
# COMPACT_ATOMS: atom_id res chain seq x y z
N MET A 1 -23.53 -5.09 0.06
CA MET A 1 -22.09 -5.35 -0.06
C MET A 1 -21.40 -5.07 1.26
N ASP A 2 -21.47 -3.83 1.77
CA ASP A 2 -20.96 -3.52 3.10
C ASP A 2 -21.81 -4.15 4.21
N HIS A 3 -21.15 -4.82 5.13
CA HIS A 3 -21.74 -5.35 6.35
C HIS A 3 -20.63 -5.60 7.38
N ARG A 4 -20.95 -5.45 8.66
CA ARG A 4 -19.98 -5.66 9.72
C ARG A 4 -19.67 -7.16 9.84
N TRP A 5 -18.39 -7.51 9.78
CA TRP A 5 -17.92 -8.87 10.02
C TRP A 5 -17.80 -9.16 11.52
N ALA A 6 -17.83 -10.44 11.90
CA ALA A 6 -17.51 -10.85 13.26
C ALA A 6 -16.09 -10.37 13.62
N TYR A 7 -15.97 -9.70 14.77
CA TYR A 7 -14.69 -9.17 15.23
C TYR A 7 -13.72 -10.32 15.54
N ASP A 8 -12.52 -10.24 14.99
CA ASP A 8 -11.44 -11.20 15.23
C ASP A 8 -10.09 -10.50 15.16
N ASP A 9 -9.47 -10.34 16.33
CA ASP A 9 -8.11 -9.80 16.52
C ASP A 9 -7.22 -10.89 17.14
N SER A 10 -7.25 -12.08 16.53
CA SER A 10 -6.55 -13.27 17.02
C SER A 10 -5.88 -14.05 15.87
N GLY A 11 -5.03 -15.02 16.23
CA GLY A 11 -4.32 -15.86 15.26
C GLY A 11 -3.63 -15.07 14.14
N ILE A 12 -3.95 -15.40 12.90
CA ILE A 12 -3.43 -14.73 11.71
C ILE A 12 -4.04 -13.34 11.48
N TRP A 13 -5.17 -12.99 12.09
CA TRP A 13 -5.86 -11.71 11.88
C TRP A 13 -5.41 -10.60 12.83
N ARG A 14 -4.55 -10.92 13.80
CA ARG A 14 -4.06 -9.98 14.81
C ARG A 14 -3.57 -8.67 14.19
N ARG A 15 -3.94 -7.55 14.79
CA ARG A 15 -3.48 -6.21 14.40
C ARG A 15 -1.96 -6.08 14.44
N SER A 16 -1.29 -6.80 15.34
CA SER A 16 0.18 -6.86 15.37
C SER A 16 0.77 -7.42 14.08
N ASN A 17 0.17 -8.47 13.50
CA ASN A 17 0.67 -9.10 12.27
C ASN A 17 0.47 -8.18 11.07
N GLN A 18 -0.68 -7.50 11.02
CA GLN A 18 -0.98 -6.49 9.99
C GLN A 18 0.06 -5.35 10.03
N ARG A 19 0.38 -4.82 11.23
CA ARG A 19 1.43 -3.81 11.39
C ARG A 19 2.80 -4.32 10.97
N ILE A 20 3.18 -5.54 11.40
CA ILE A 20 4.45 -6.15 10.99
C ILE A 20 4.53 -6.26 9.46
N LEU A 21 3.47 -6.70 8.79
CA LEU A 21 3.41 -6.77 7.33
C LEU A 21 3.64 -5.39 6.70
N MET A 22 2.86 -4.38 7.13
CA MET A 22 2.96 -3.02 6.59
C MET A 22 4.35 -2.41 6.83
N ASP A 23 4.85 -2.46 8.07
CA ASP A 23 6.14 -1.88 8.45
C ASP A 23 7.30 -2.58 7.74
N SER A 24 7.19 -3.91 7.54
CA SER A 24 8.20 -4.69 6.81
C SER A 24 8.21 -4.36 5.32
N LEU A 25 7.05 -4.09 4.71
CA LEU A 25 6.98 -3.68 3.30
C LEU A 25 7.52 -2.27 3.10
N ILE A 26 7.13 -1.30 3.95
CA ILE A 26 7.64 0.07 3.90
C ILE A 26 9.15 0.11 4.15
N GLY A 27 9.62 -0.59 5.19
CA GLY A 27 11.05 -0.69 5.47
C GLY A 27 11.80 -1.40 4.34
N GLY A 28 11.24 -2.48 3.81
CA GLY A 28 11.83 -3.28 2.76
C GLY A 28 12.00 -2.53 1.44
N GLU A 29 11.00 -1.76 1.00
CA GLU A 29 11.11 -0.97 -0.24
C GLU A 29 12.16 0.14 -0.12
N VAL A 30 12.21 0.84 1.01
CA VAL A 30 13.18 1.92 1.26
C VAL A 30 14.59 1.35 1.34
N LEU A 31 14.78 0.27 2.10
CA LEU A 31 16.07 -0.42 2.18
C LEU A 31 16.50 -0.94 0.81
N CYS A 32 15.60 -1.52 0.04
CA CYS A 32 15.90 -1.99 -1.32
C CYS A 32 16.35 -0.83 -2.22
N GLY A 33 15.58 0.26 -2.27
CA GLY A 33 15.88 1.41 -3.13
C GLY A 33 17.24 2.04 -2.80
N LEU A 34 17.54 2.20 -1.50
CA LEU A 34 18.83 2.75 -1.04
C LEU A 34 20.00 1.78 -1.28
N TRP A 35 19.78 0.47 -1.11
CA TRP A 35 20.81 -0.55 -1.29
C TRP A 35 21.19 -0.74 -2.76
N GLU A 36 20.20 -0.93 -3.63
CA GLU A 36 20.39 -1.25 -5.05
C GLU A 36 20.61 0.00 -5.91
N GLY A 37 20.12 1.16 -5.48
CA GLY A 37 20.16 2.39 -6.27
C GLY A 37 19.17 2.39 -7.43
N GLY A 38 19.32 3.32 -8.37
CA GLY A 38 18.38 3.52 -9.48
C GLY A 38 18.80 2.91 -10.82
N GLN A 39 20.04 2.40 -10.91
CA GLN A 39 20.67 2.00 -12.17
C GLN A 39 20.31 0.57 -12.61
N THR A 40 19.99 -0.31 -11.66
CA THR A 40 19.56 -1.67 -11.97
C THR A 40 18.05 -1.70 -12.19
N ARG A 41 17.58 -2.62 -13.02
CA ARG A 41 16.14 -2.84 -13.25
C ARG A 41 15.38 -3.07 -11.93
N PHE A 42 15.96 -3.87 -11.04
CA PHE A 42 15.38 -4.17 -9.73
C PHE A 42 15.39 -2.95 -8.79
N GLY A 43 16.52 -2.25 -8.70
CA GLY A 43 16.60 -1.02 -7.90
C GLY A 43 15.64 0.06 -8.39
N ASN A 44 15.53 0.25 -9.71
CA ASN A 44 14.53 1.16 -10.32
C ASN A 44 13.10 0.78 -9.92
N THR A 45 12.78 -0.52 -9.88
CA THR A 45 11.47 -1.03 -9.42
C THR A 45 11.22 -0.71 -7.95
N CYS A 46 12.23 -0.85 -7.09
CA CYS A 46 12.12 -0.46 -5.68
C CYS A 46 11.86 1.04 -5.51
N TRP A 47 12.48 1.91 -6.31
CA TRP A 47 12.17 3.33 -6.31
C TRP A 47 10.75 3.66 -6.82
N ARG A 48 10.25 2.90 -7.80
CA ARG A 48 8.85 3.02 -8.26
C ARG A 48 7.85 2.57 -7.18
N ALA A 49 8.20 1.57 -6.38
CA ALA A 49 7.41 1.17 -5.22
C ALA A 49 7.30 2.31 -4.20
N ILE A 50 8.42 2.97 -3.88
CA ILE A 50 8.45 4.15 -3.00
C ILE A 50 7.57 5.28 -3.56
N ASP A 51 7.72 5.63 -4.84
CA ASP A 51 6.87 6.68 -5.45
C ASP A 51 5.38 6.32 -5.37
N SER A 52 5.06 5.08 -5.70
CA SER A 52 3.72 4.54 -5.68
C SER A 52 3.11 4.58 -4.28
N SER A 53 3.87 4.17 -3.25
CA SER A 53 3.40 4.15 -1.86
C SER A 53 3.20 5.55 -1.29
N LEU A 54 4.03 6.52 -1.68
CA LEU A 54 3.83 7.93 -1.36
C LEU A 54 2.55 8.49 -2.01
N ILE A 55 2.33 8.23 -3.31
CA ILE A 55 1.13 8.69 -4.03
C ILE A 55 -0.13 8.07 -3.44
N ALA A 56 -0.13 6.76 -3.21
CA ALA A 56 -1.27 6.04 -2.65
C ALA A 56 -1.60 6.51 -1.23
N SER A 57 -0.58 6.68 -0.37
CA SER A 57 -0.75 7.14 1.01
C SER A 57 -1.27 8.57 1.06
N ALA A 58 -0.74 9.48 0.24
CA ALA A 58 -1.23 10.85 0.14
C ALA A 58 -2.68 10.90 -0.34
N SER A 59 -3.02 10.13 -1.38
CA SER A 59 -4.37 10.04 -1.92
C SER A 59 -5.35 9.50 -0.87
N ALA A 60 -5.00 8.41 -0.18
CA ALA A 60 -5.82 7.84 0.88
C ALA A 60 -6.00 8.82 2.04
N GLN A 61 -4.96 9.57 2.41
CA GLN A 61 -5.04 10.56 3.48
C GLN A 61 -6.01 11.69 3.13
N VAL A 62 -5.92 12.26 1.92
CA VAL A 62 -6.86 13.30 1.45
C VAL A 62 -8.29 12.79 1.53
N LEU A 63 -8.55 11.60 0.98
CA LEU A 63 -9.90 11.03 0.95
C LEU A 63 -10.45 10.73 2.35
N LYS A 64 -9.59 10.35 3.31
CA LYS A 64 -9.99 10.19 4.72
C LYS A 64 -10.54 11.47 5.32
N TYR A 65 -9.88 12.60 5.10
CA TYR A 65 -10.34 13.90 5.60
C TYR A 65 -11.54 14.45 4.84
N VAL A 66 -11.71 14.10 3.57
CA VAL A 66 -12.88 14.48 2.78
C VAL A 66 -14.13 13.73 3.22
N PHE A 67 -14.06 12.39 3.28
CA PHE A 67 -15.25 11.57 3.46
C PHE A 67 -15.62 11.29 4.90
N THR A 68 -14.66 11.40 5.83
CA THR A 68 -14.81 11.15 7.26
C THR A 68 -15.78 10.03 7.65
N ARG A 69 -15.67 8.87 6.97
CA ARG A 69 -16.58 7.73 7.16
C ARG A 69 -16.30 7.04 8.50
N ALA A 70 -17.36 6.70 9.24
CA ALA A 70 -17.23 5.92 10.47
C ALA A 70 -16.82 4.46 10.16
N ARG A 71 -15.96 3.90 11.01
CA ARG A 71 -15.53 2.50 10.94
C ARG A 71 -16.63 1.56 11.43
N PRO A 72 -16.62 0.28 10.99
CA PRO A 72 -17.55 -0.71 11.54
C PRO A 72 -17.49 -0.81 13.06
N ILE A 73 -16.31 -0.71 13.69
CA ILE A 73 -16.20 -0.75 15.17
C ILE A 73 -16.80 0.48 15.87
N GLN A 74 -16.86 1.62 15.18
CA GLN A 74 -17.39 2.86 15.74
C GLN A 74 -18.93 2.90 15.64
N ARG A 75 -19.49 2.44 14.52
CA ARG A 75 -20.93 2.48 14.26
C ARG A 75 -21.33 1.38 13.29
N ASN A 76 -22.46 0.70 13.54
CA ASN A 76 -22.95 -0.38 12.67
C ASN A 76 -23.77 0.16 11.50
N ASP A 77 -23.23 1.14 10.80
CA ASP A 77 -23.92 1.83 9.72
C ASP A 77 -22.92 2.14 8.61
N PRO A 78 -22.93 1.39 7.50
CA PRO A 78 -22.01 1.62 6.40
C PRO A 78 -22.25 2.97 5.70
N ASN A 79 -23.41 3.61 5.89
CA ASN A 79 -23.75 4.88 5.27
C ASN A 79 -23.41 6.09 6.16
N ALA A 80 -22.72 5.88 7.28
CA ALA A 80 -22.25 6.94 8.16
C ALA A 80 -21.03 7.66 7.56
N TRP A 81 -21.27 8.44 6.51
CA TRP A 81 -20.32 9.33 5.85
C TRP A 81 -20.34 10.73 6.47
N PHE A 82 -19.26 11.49 6.29
CA PHE A 82 -19.16 12.91 6.71
C PHE A 82 -19.41 13.12 8.21
N GLN A 83 -18.87 12.23 9.04
CA GLN A 83 -19.09 12.24 10.49
C GLN A 83 -18.15 13.20 11.23
N GLY A 84 -17.21 13.85 10.53
CA GLY A 84 -16.25 14.78 11.10
C GLY A 84 -15.02 14.10 11.69
N GLY A 85 -14.29 14.84 12.52
CA GLY A 85 -13.00 14.39 13.08
C GLY A 85 -13.09 13.03 13.78
N SER A 86 -12.01 12.24 13.70
CA SER A 86 -11.87 10.90 14.31
C SER A 86 -12.61 9.76 13.58
N HIS A 87 -13.27 10.03 12.45
CA HIS A 87 -13.88 9.02 11.59
C HIS A 87 -13.11 8.92 10.28
N TYR A 88 -12.20 7.94 10.17
CA TYR A 88 -11.29 7.83 9.02
C TYR A 88 -11.28 6.42 8.43
N SER A 89 -12.47 5.87 8.14
CA SER A 89 -12.62 4.53 7.55
C SER A 89 -12.30 4.53 6.05
N PHE A 90 -12.91 5.41 5.26
CA PHE A 90 -12.73 5.40 3.81
C PHE A 90 -11.55 6.27 3.36
N PRO A 91 -10.70 5.80 2.42
CA PRO A 91 -10.45 4.40 2.07
C PRO A 91 -9.52 3.74 3.10
N SER A 92 -9.27 2.44 2.95
CA SER A 92 -8.21 1.76 3.72
C SER A 92 -6.83 2.19 3.23
N GLY A 93 -6.14 3.03 4.01
CA GLY A 93 -4.79 3.51 3.68
C GLY A 93 -3.73 2.40 3.76
N GLU A 94 -3.89 1.44 4.69
CA GLU A 94 -2.97 0.30 4.83
C GLU A 94 -3.03 -0.62 3.60
N VAL A 95 -4.24 -0.93 3.15
CA VAL A 95 -4.44 -1.73 1.93
C VAL A 95 -3.94 -0.98 0.69
N ALA A 96 -4.15 0.34 0.63
CA ALA A 96 -3.61 1.17 -0.44
C ALA A 96 -2.08 1.14 -0.47
N ALA A 97 -1.43 1.28 0.69
CA ALA A 97 0.02 1.20 0.81
C ALA A 97 0.54 -0.19 0.39
N VAL A 98 0.04 -1.27 1.00
CA VAL A 98 0.49 -2.65 0.67
C VAL A 98 0.32 -2.96 -0.81
N SER A 99 -0.84 -2.61 -1.40
CA SER A 99 -1.10 -2.81 -2.83
C SER A 99 -0.16 -1.97 -3.71
N SER A 100 0.08 -0.72 -3.34
CA SER A 100 0.96 0.21 -4.09
C SER A 100 2.43 -0.22 -4.08
N ILE A 101 2.89 -0.88 -3.02
CA ILE A 101 4.26 -1.41 -2.90
C ILE A 101 4.41 -2.64 -3.79
N VAL A 102 3.42 -3.54 -3.77
CA VAL A 102 3.46 -4.81 -4.53
C VAL A 102 3.33 -4.59 -6.03
N THR A 103 2.45 -3.67 -6.45
CA THR A 103 2.03 -3.53 -7.85
C THR A 103 3.20 -3.30 -8.82
N PRO A 104 4.18 -2.40 -8.57
CA PRO A 104 5.31 -2.20 -9.50
C PRO A 104 6.12 -3.46 -9.79
N PHE A 105 6.33 -4.33 -8.79
CA PHE A 105 7.03 -5.60 -8.98
C PHE A 105 6.24 -6.56 -9.86
N VAL A 106 4.93 -6.65 -9.64
CA VAL A 106 4.06 -7.51 -10.46
C VAL A 106 4.08 -7.05 -11.91
N PHE A 107 3.89 -5.76 -12.17
CA PHE A 107 3.93 -5.23 -13.55
C PHE A 107 5.28 -5.38 -14.22
N GLU A 108 6.38 -5.18 -13.48
CA GLU A 108 7.73 -5.31 -14.01
C GLU A 108 8.07 -6.74 -14.42
N TYR A 109 7.73 -7.73 -13.59
CA TYR A 109 8.27 -9.08 -13.73
C TYR A 109 7.27 -10.12 -14.25
N ARG A 110 5.97 -9.84 -14.31
CA ARG A 110 4.91 -10.84 -14.65
C ARG A 110 5.13 -11.62 -15.94
N ASN A 111 5.72 -11.01 -16.96
CA ASN A 111 5.90 -11.65 -18.26
C ASN A 111 7.03 -12.70 -18.25
N GLN A 112 8.03 -12.51 -17.39
CA GLN A 112 9.21 -13.38 -17.31
C GLN A 112 9.10 -14.36 -16.14
N GLN A 113 8.43 -13.94 -15.07
CA GLN A 113 8.25 -14.71 -13.84
C GLN A 113 6.77 -14.63 -13.41
N PRO A 114 5.88 -15.44 -13.98
CA PRO A 114 4.46 -15.42 -13.62
C PRO A 114 4.20 -15.64 -12.12
N GLY A 115 5.12 -16.31 -11.41
CA GLY A 115 5.06 -16.48 -9.95
C GLY A 115 5.04 -15.17 -9.16
N VAL A 116 5.45 -14.03 -9.75
CA VAL A 116 5.40 -12.72 -9.07
C VAL A 116 3.98 -12.32 -8.67
N TRP A 117 2.95 -12.83 -9.36
CA TRP A 117 1.55 -12.61 -8.99
C TRP A 117 1.21 -13.12 -7.57
N ALA A 118 2.01 -14.04 -7.00
CA ALA A 118 1.83 -14.48 -5.62
C ALA A 118 1.97 -13.33 -4.61
N LEU A 119 2.66 -12.24 -4.96
CA LEU A 119 2.76 -11.05 -4.10
C LEU A 119 1.40 -10.40 -3.84
N GLU A 120 0.43 -10.54 -4.73
CA GLU A 120 -0.93 -10.01 -4.55
C GLU A 120 -1.69 -10.68 -3.39
N ALA A 121 -1.21 -11.83 -2.89
CA ALA A 121 -1.73 -12.42 -1.67
C ALA A 121 -1.57 -11.49 -0.45
N LEU A 122 -0.55 -10.62 -0.44
CA LEU A 122 -0.27 -9.69 0.67
C LEU A 122 -1.37 -8.63 0.84
N PRO A 123 -1.71 -7.80 -0.18
CA PRO A 123 -2.80 -6.84 -0.06
C PRO A 123 -4.17 -7.50 0.11
N LEU A 124 -4.39 -8.69 -0.44
CA LEU A 124 -5.62 -9.45 -0.23
C LEU A 124 -5.76 -9.93 1.23
N TYR A 125 -4.68 -10.47 1.80
CA TYR A 125 -4.64 -10.84 3.22
C TYR A 125 -4.88 -9.63 4.11
N ASP A 126 -4.20 -8.50 3.84
CA ASP A 126 -4.39 -7.28 4.63
C ASP A 126 -5.84 -6.80 4.55
N ALA A 127 -6.43 -6.71 3.34
CA ALA A 127 -7.82 -6.30 3.15
C ALA A 127 -8.80 -7.13 4.00
N ILE A 128 -8.62 -8.45 4.04
CA ILE A 128 -9.43 -9.35 4.88
C ILE A 128 -9.18 -9.07 6.37
N ALA A 129 -7.92 -8.95 6.78
CA ALA A 129 -7.55 -8.68 8.16
C ALA A 129 -8.15 -7.35 8.66
N ARG A 130 -8.16 -6.31 7.82
CA ARG A 130 -8.76 -4.99 8.11
C ARG A 130 -10.28 -5.08 8.35
N MET A 131 -10.98 -5.96 7.65
CA MET A 131 -12.41 -6.21 7.87
C MET A 131 -12.66 -7.03 9.15
N LYS A 132 -11.80 -8.03 9.43
CA LYS A 132 -11.87 -8.87 10.64
C LYS A 132 -11.72 -8.07 11.93
N VAL A 133 -10.80 -7.11 11.97
CA VAL A 133 -10.66 -6.19 13.11
C VAL A 133 -11.66 -5.02 13.08
N GLN A 134 -12.67 -5.07 12.21
CA GLN A 134 -13.71 -4.06 12.05
C GLN A 134 -13.17 -2.64 11.83
N ALA A 135 -11.96 -2.53 11.27
CA ALA A 135 -11.32 -1.25 11.01
C ALA A 135 -11.86 -0.61 9.73
N HIS A 136 -12.34 -1.40 8.77
CA HIS A 136 -12.77 -0.93 7.45
C HIS A 136 -13.96 -1.73 6.92
N TRP A 137 -14.79 -1.07 6.13
CA TRP A 137 -15.83 -1.69 5.33
C TRP A 137 -15.24 -2.35 4.06
N GLN A 138 -16.01 -3.24 3.42
CA GLN A 138 -15.63 -3.93 2.19
C GLN A 138 -15.29 -2.92 1.08
N THR A 139 -16.10 -1.87 0.94
CA THR A 139 -15.84 -0.81 -0.05
C THR A 139 -14.62 0.05 0.29
N ASP A 140 -14.27 0.22 1.58
CA ASP A 140 -13.05 0.95 1.96
C ASP A 140 -11.78 0.19 1.52
N VAL A 141 -11.78 -1.13 1.66
CA VAL A 141 -10.62 -1.96 1.28
C VAL A 141 -10.51 -2.11 -0.23
N LEU A 142 -11.63 -2.21 -0.94
CA LEU A 142 -11.63 -2.21 -2.41
C LEU A 142 -11.15 -0.88 -3.00
N ALA A 143 -11.57 0.24 -2.42
CA ALA A 143 -11.03 1.55 -2.79
C ALA A 143 -9.53 1.64 -2.49
N GLY A 144 -9.09 1.07 -1.36
CA GLY A 144 -7.66 0.94 -1.05
C GLY A 144 -6.89 0.18 -2.13
N LEU A 145 -7.36 -1.02 -2.51
CA LEU A 145 -6.76 -1.80 -3.61
C LEU A 145 -6.72 -1.00 -4.91
N ALA A 146 -7.83 -0.37 -5.29
CA ALA A 146 -7.90 0.40 -6.53
C ALA A 146 -6.91 1.57 -6.54
N ILE A 147 -6.81 2.33 -5.44
CA ILE A 147 -5.86 3.45 -5.30
C ILE A 147 -4.43 2.93 -5.37
N GLY A 148 -4.12 1.86 -4.64
CA GLY A 148 -2.78 1.29 -4.59
C GLY A 148 -2.32 0.75 -5.94
N THR A 149 -3.15 -0.06 -6.59
CA THR A 149 -2.87 -0.57 -7.94
C THR A 149 -2.76 0.54 -8.97
N ALA A 150 -3.63 1.56 -8.92
CA ALA A 150 -3.54 2.68 -9.84
C ALA A 150 -2.24 3.49 -9.66
N ALA A 151 -1.83 3.76 -8.42
CA ALA A 151 -0.57 4.42 -8.11
C ALA A 151 0.64 3.59 -8.58
N GLY A 152 0.62 2.28 -8.36
CA GLY A 152 1.69 1.38 -8.78
C GLY A 152 1.81 1.24 -10.28
N TYR A 153 0.67 1.14 -10.97
CA TYR A 153 0.62 1.17 -12.42
C TYR A 153 1.16 2.50 -12.97
N TYR A 154 0.73 3.63 -12.39
CA TYR A 154 1.22 4.95 -12.78
C TYR A 154 2.74 5.06 -12.59
N ALA A 155 3.27 4.69 -11.43
CA ALA A 155 4.71 4.72 -11.17
C ALA A 155 5.49 3.81 -12.12
N HIS A 156 4.94 2.64 -12.48
CA HIS A 156 5.53 1.72 -13.44
C HIS A 156 5.52 2.24 -14.89
N GLN A 157 4.63 3.15 -15.26
CA GLN A 157 4.60 3.69 -16.63
C GLN A 157 5.53 4.89 -16.84
N ARG A 158 6.17 5.41 -15.78
CA ARG A 158 7.06 6.56 -15.88
C ARG A 158 8.41 6.19 -16.49
N ASP A 159 9.06 7.14 -17.16
CA ASP A 159 10.42 6.95 -17.69
C ASP A 159 11.46 6.83 -16.56
N SER A 160 11.29 7.63 -15.50
CA SER A 160 12.14 7.60 -14.31
C SER A 160 11.32 7.74 -13.02
N PRO A 161 11.80 7.13 -11.91
CA PRO A 161 11.19 7.34 -10.60
C PRO A 161 11.26 8.81 -10.18
N LEU A 162 10.16 9.35 -9.65
CA LEU A 162 10.02 10.73 -9.18
C LEU A 162 11.08 11.06 -8.15
N VAL A 163 11.23 10.24 -7.11
CA VAL A 163 12.20 10.52 -6.05
C VAL A 163 13.62 10.56 -6.62
N LEU A 164 13.98 9.64 -7.52
CA LEU A 164 15.30 9.65 -8.16
C LEU A 164 15.52 10.86 -9.09
N SER A 165 14.46 11.37 -9.72
CA SER A 165 14.56 12.52 -10.63
C SER A 165 14.92 13.83 -9.93
N VAL A 166 14.71 13.90 -8.60
CA VAL A 166 14.98 15.10 -7.78
C VAL A 166 16.20 14.91 -6.87
N MET A 167 16.67 13.67 -6.68
CA MET A 167 17.76 13.36 -5.76
C MET A 167 19.16 13.56 -6.34
N PRO A 168 20.17 13.92 -5.50
CA PRO A 168 21.55 14.05 -5.94
C PRO A 168 22.14 12.70 -6.40
N HIS A 169 23.01 12.76 -7.42
CA HIS A 169 23.62 11.61 -8.11
C HIS A 169 24.25 10.54 -7.20
N ALA A 170 24.60 10.87 -5.95
CA ALA A 170 25.19 9.94 -4.99
C ALA A 170 24.24 8.81 -4.53
N ILE A 171 22.91 9.02 -4.57
CA ILE A 171 21.89 8.01 -4.21
C ILE A 171 21.54 7.13 -5.42
N LEU A 172 21.72 7.66 -6.63
CA LEU A 172 21.49 6.98 -7.91
C LEU A 172 22.33 5.70 -8.07
N VAL A 173 23.53 5.66 -7.50
CA VAL A 173 24.49 4.55 -7.65
C VAL A 173 24.20 3.38 -6.69
N GLY A 174 23.44 3.61 -5.61
CA GLY A 174 23.16 2.61 -4.57
C GLY A 174 24.34 2.36 -3.62
N LEU A 175 24.05 1.94 -2.38
CA LEU A 175 25.09 1.65 -1.38
C LEU A 175 25.89 0.38 -1.71
N ARG A 176 25.29 -0.60 -2.40
CA ARG A 176 25.95 -1.85 -2.80
C ARG A 176 27.20 -1.64 -3.65
N ARG A 177 27.28 -0.56 -4.43
CA ARG A 177 28.42 -0.26 -5.32
C ARG A 177 29.62 0.36 -4.59
N ARG A 178 29.49 0.67 -3.30
CA ARG A 178 30.57 1.28 -2.48
C ARG A 178 31.39 0.27 -1.69
N PHE A 179 31.03 -1.00 -1.73
CA PHE A 179 31.69 -2.14 -1.08
C PHE A 179 31.95 -3.23 -2.13
#